data_AF-A0A950Y665-F1
#
_entry.id   AF-A0A950Y665-F1
#
_cell.length_a   1.000
_cell.length_b   1.000
_cell.length_c   1.000
_cell.angle_alpha   90.00
_cell.angle_beta   90.00
_cell.angle_gamma   90.00
#
_symmetry.space_group_name_H-M   'P 1'
#
loop_
_entity.id
_entity.type
_entity.pdbx_description
1 polymer ?
#
loop_
_entity_poly.entity_id
_entity_poly.type
_entity_poly.pdbx_seq_one_letter_code
_entity_poly.pdbx_strand_id
1 'polypeptide(L)' 'ENGEAMLVSGGTIVNGKTTKAGEIRGTSISGGTRHRIVAGDIIHIPAGTAHQLLIGKGKPFTYFVVKVTGQ' A
#
# COMPACT_ATOMS: atom_id res chain seq x y z
N GLU A 1 18.55 -5.54 9.59
CA GLU A 1 17.68 -4.36 9.46
C GLU A 1 16.26 -4.76 9.86
N ASN A 2 15.71 -4.18 10.93
CA ASN A 2 14.34 -4.47 11.36
C ASN A 2 13.39 -3.45 10.73
N GLY A 3 13.04 -3.66 9.45
CA GLY A 3 12.06 -2.83 8.76
C GLY A 3 10.64 -3.26 9.14
N GLU A 4 9.87 -2.37 9.75
CA GLU A 4 8.44 -2.55 9.99
C GLU A 4 7.66 -1.39 9.35
N ALA A 5 6.44 -1.68 8.88
CA ALA A 5 5.52 -0.67 8.37
C ALA A 5 4.08 -1.02 8.76
N MET A 6 3.17 -0.06 8.58
CA MET A 6 1.73 -0.31 8.61
C MET A 6 1.20 -0.27 7.18
N LEU A 7 0.66 -1.39 6.70
CA LEU A 7 -0.13 -1.43 5.48
C LEU A 7 -1.58 -1.06 5.81
N VAL A 8 -2.13 -0.10 5.08
CA VAL A 8 -3.57 0.16 5.02
C VAL A 8 -4.08 -0.44 3.72
N SER A 9 -5.12 -1.28 3.77
CA SER A 9 -5.74 -1.86 2.58
C SER A 9 -7.27 -1.83 2.62
N GLY A 10 -7.89 -1.72 1.45
CA GLY A 10 -9.33 -1.51 1.29
C GLY A 10 -9.73 -0.06 1.50
N GLY A 11 -10.99 0.19 1.85
CA GLY A 11 -11.51 1.53 2.07
C GLY A 11 -11.55 2.39 0.81
N THR A 12 -11.50 3.72 0.99
CA THR A 12 -11.67 4.71 -0.09
C THR A 12 -10.46 5.62 -0.19
N ILE A 13 -9.97 5.83 -1.41
CA ILE A 13 -8.89 6.78 -1.70
C ILE A 13 -9.42 8.21 -1.50
N VAL A 14 -8.77 8.96 -0.62
CA VAL A 14 -9.08 10.38 -0.37
C VAL A 14 -8.38 11.23 -1.43
N ASN A 15 -9.12 12.17 -2.03
CA ASN A 15 -8.63 13.06 -3.09
C ASN A 15 -7.99 12.31 -4.28
N GLY A 16 -8.57 11.17 -4.65
CA GLY A 16 -8.08 10.31 -5.73
C GLY A 16 -8.09 11.02 -7.09
N LYS A 17 -6.98 10.91 -7.82
CA LYS A 17 -6.84 11.38 -9.20
C LYS A 17 -6.14 10.30 -10.02
N THR A 18 -6.63 10.08 -11.24
CA THR A 18 -5.94 9.23 -12.21
C THR A 18 -4.65 9.92 -12.63
N THR A 19 -3.50 9.29 -12.35
CA THR A 19 -2.18 9.82 -12.73
C THR A 19 -1.62 9.14 -13.98
N LYS A 20 -2.04 7.90 -14.26
CA LYS A 20 -1.77 7.14 -15.49
C LYS A 20 -2.94 6.17 -15.74
N ALA A 21 -2.99 5.55 -16.91
CA ALA A 21 -3.99 4.52 -17.21
C ALA A 21 -3.94 3.40 -16.15
N GLY A 22 -5.06 3.18 -15.46
CA GLY A 22 -5.15 2.19 -14.37
C GLY A 22 -4.44 2.58 -13.06
N GLU A 23 -3.88 3.78 -12.94
CA GLU A 23 -3.18 4.25 -11.73
C GLU A 23 -3.90 5.46 -11.13
N ILE A 24 -4.57 5.25 -10.00
CA ILE A 24 -5.18 6.29 -9.17
C ILE A 24 -4.27 6.55 -7.98
N ARG A 25 -3.91 7.81 -7.76
CA ARG A 25 -3.18 8.25 -6.56
C ARG A 25 -4.01 9.26 -5.77
N GLY A 26 -3.91 9.21 -4.45
CA GLY A 26 -4.58 10.14 -3.54
C GLY A 26 -3.70 10.47 -2.34
N THR A 27 -4.26 11.22 -1.40
CA THR A 27 -3.52 11.69 -0.22
C THR A 27 -3.46 10.66 0.90
N SER A 28 -4.49 9.81 1.00
CA SER A 28 -4.62 8.79 2.05
C SER A 28 -5.74 7.79 1.72
N ILE A 29 -5.94 6.80 2.59
CA ILE A 29 -7.08 5.89 2.58
C ILE A 29 -7.94 6.13 3.82
N SER A 30 -9.25 6.28 3.62
CA SER A 30 -10.27 6.32 4.68
C SER A 30 -10.98 4.98 4.80
N GLY A 31 -11.24 4.51 6.03
CA GLY A 31 -11.96 3.26 6.29
C GLY A 31 -11.21 1.96 5.92
N GLY A 32 -9.91 2.04 5.64
CA GLY A 32 -9.09 0.86 5.34
C GLY A 32 -8.68 0.08 6.59
N THR A 33 -8.41 -1.21 6.43
CA THR A 33 -7.90 -2.08 7.50
C THR A 33 -6.40 -1.91 7.65
N ARG A 34 -5.91 -1.89 8.89
CA ARG A 34 -4.49 -1.71 9.21
C ARG A 34 -3.84 -3.05 9.53
N HIS A 35 -2.75 -3.34 8.86
CA HIS A 35 -1.94 -4.54 9.06
C HIS A 35 -0.51 -4.11 9.42
N ARG A 36 0.00 -4.58 10.56
CA ARG A 36 1.44 -4.46 10.86
C ARG A 36 2.17 -5.48 10.01
N ILE A 37 3.22 -5.03 9.34
CA ILE A 37 4.02 -5.87 8.44
C ILE A 37 5.50 -5.74 8.80
N VAL A 38 6.24 -6.84 8.62
CA VAL A 38 7.66 -6.97 8.95
C VAL A 38 8.42 -7.64 7.82
N ALA A 39 9.76 -7.65 7.92
CA ALA A 39 10.61 -8.36 6.97
C ALA A 39 10.23 -9.85 6.88
N GLY A 40 10.06 -10.35 5.66
CA GLY A 40 9.65 -11.73 5.37
C GLY A 40 8.16 -11.90 5.05
N ASP A 41 7.31 -10.94 5.39
CA ASP A 41 5.89 -11.00 5.04
C ASP A 41 5.67 -10.92 3.53
N ILE A 42 4.78 -11.78 3.00
CA ILE A 42 4.28 -11.73 1.63
C ILE A 42 2.83 -11.30 1.68
N ILE A 43 2.50 -10.23 0.94
CA ILE A 43 1.16 -9.66 0.93
C ILE A 43 0.62 -9.68 -0.49
N HIS A 44 -0.52 -10.34 -0.66
CA HIS A 44 -1.29 -10.29 -1.89
C HIS A 44 -2.35 -9.20 -1.78
N ILE A 45 -2.30 -8.22 -2.69
CA ILE A 45 -3.29 -7.14 -2.80
C ILE A 45 -4.11 -7.38 -4.07
N PRO A 46 -5.42 -7.73 -3.97
CA PRO A 46 -6.27 -7.94 -5.13
C PRO A 46 -6.38 -6.69 -6.02
N ALA A 47 -6.59 -6.88 -7.32
CA ALA A 47 -6.80 -5.79 -8.27
C ALA A 47 -7.95 -4.87 -7.83
N GLY A 48 -7.79 -3.56 -8.03
CA GLY A 48 -8.77 -2.55 -7.61
C GLY A 48 -8.76 -2.22 -6.11
N THR A 49 -7.94 -2.88 -5.30
CA THR A 49 -7.84 -2.61 -3.86
C THR A 49 -6.95 -1.40 -3.58
N ALA A 50 -7.50 -0.37 -2.92
CA ALA A 50 -6.71 0.73 -2.40
C ALA A 50 -5.71 0.23 -1.35
N HIS A 51 -4.45 0.67 -1.45
CA HIS A 51 -3.41 0.30 -0.51
C HIS A 51 -2.40 1.44 -0.27
N GLN A 52 -1.90 1.54 0.97
CA GLN A 52 -0.95 2.57 1.40
C GLN A 52 0.02 2.01 2.44
N LEU A 53 1.31 2.27 2.28
CA LEU A 53 2.32 2.03 3.32
C LEU A 53 2.53 3.29 4.16
N LEU A 54 2.43 3.13 5.48
CA LEU A 54 2.77 4.15 6.47
C LEU A 54 4.08 3.76 7.15
N ILE A 55 5.12 4.55 6.94
CA ILE A 55 6.46 4.31 7.45
C ILE A 55 6.70 5.22 8.65
N GLY A 56 7.18 4.64 9.76
CA GLY A 56 7.52 5.40 10.96
C GLY A 56 8.69 6.35 10.72
N LYS A 57 8.65 7.55 11.31
CA LYS A 57 9.75 8.53 11.22
C LYS A 57 11.06 7.91 11.71
N GLY A 58 12.11 7.99 10.88
CA GLY A 58 13.44 7.45 11.21
C GLY A 58 13.56 5.93 11.18
N LYS A 59 12.52 5.21 10.73
CA LYS A 59 12.52 3.75 10.60
C LYS A 59 12.56 3.37 9.12
N PRO A 60 13.73 3.10 8.53
CA PRO A 60 13.80 2.67 7.14
C PRO A 60 13.05 1.35 6.95
N PHE A 61 12.36 1.23 5.82
CA PHE A 61 11.61 0.03 5.44
C PHE A 61 11.88 -0.27 3.96
N THR A 62 12.40 -1.46 3.68
CA THR A 62 12.74 -1.91 2.33
C THR A 62 11.77 -3.01 1.92
N TYR A 63 11.18 -2.85 0.73
CA TYR A 63 10.26 -3.80 0.13
C TYR A 63 10.38 -3.74 -1.38
N PHE A 64 9.92 -4.77 -2.06
CA PHE A 64 9.74 -4.77 -3.50
C PHE A 64 8.26 -4.98 -3.82
N VAL A 65 7.82 -4.46 -4.97
CA VAL A 65 6.46 -4.64 -5.47
C VAL A 65 6.54 -5.39 -6.77
N VAL A 66 5.84 -6.52 -6.85
CA VAL A 66 5.57 -7.20 -8.11
C VAL A 66 4.17 -6.80 -8.56
N LYS A 67 4.08 -6.13 -9.71
CA LYS A 67 2.80 -5.85 -10.36
C LYS A 67 2.60 -6.88 -11.46
N VAL A 68 1.54 -7.68 -11.33
CA VAL A 68 1.12 -8.62 -12.37
C VAL A 68 0.12 -7.90 -13.28
N THR A 69 0.41 -7.83 -14.57
CA THR A 69 -0.44 -7.21 -15.59
C THR A 69 -0.91 -8.28 -16.58
N GLY A 70 -2.20 -8.29 -16.95
CA GLY A 70 -2.72 -9.16 -18.01
C GLY A 70 -3.48 -10.41 -17.57
N GLN A 71 -4.26 -10.32 -16.49
CA GLN A 71 -5.39 -11.25 -16.28
C GLN A 71 -6.60 -10.79 -17.08
#